data_AF-A0A1A1Y3Y1-F1
#
_entry.id   AF-A0A1A1Y3Y1-F1
#
_cell.length_a   1.000
_cell.length_b   1.000
_cell.length_c   1.000
_cell.angle_alpha   90.00
_cell.angle_beta   90.00
_cell.angle_gamma   90.00
#
_symmetry.space_group_name_H-M   'P 1'
#
loop_
_entity.id
_entity.type
_entity.pdbx_description
1 polymer ?
#
loop_
_entity_poly.entity_id
_entity_poly.type
_entity_poly.pdbx_seq_one_letter_code
_entity_poly.pdbx_strand_id
1 'polypeptide(L)'
;MSRTANDEKRRGKLESIAVVRTALRLSLAAAFLSAVADRFGWWKPFGQGSWGSMGAFADYAHQLVPFASGWLLTVIVWVATATETILAVLLLTGWRPELVGAATCLVLIVFGTAMAVSLGAESPLSYSVFSAASAAAAYAVLGPSQIQPLKGSS
;
A
#
# COMPACT_ATOMS: atom_id res chain seq x y z
N MET A 1 -37.11 -17.31 -17.53
CA MET A 1 -36.36 -17.92 -16.41
C MET A 1 -34.82 -17.86 -16.54
N SER A 2 -34.22 -17.52 -17.69
CA SER A 2 -32.75 -17.47 -17.84
C SER A 2 -32.09 -16.12 -17.47
N ARG A 3 -32.77 -14.99 -17.67
CA ARG A 3 -32.22 -13.65 -17.37
C ARG A 3 -32.03 -13.40 -15.87
N THR A 4 -33.03 -13.74 -15.06
CA THR A 4 -33.04 -13.49 -13.61
C THR A 4 -31.92 -14.24 -12.87
N ALA A 5 -31.65 -15.50 -13.26
CA ALA A 5 -30.56 -16.29 -12.68
C ALA A 5 -29.17 -15.73 -13.04
N ASN A 6 -29.02 -15.17 -14.26
CA ASN A 6 -27.77 -14.55 -14.69
C ASN A 6 -27.52 -13.21 -13.98
N ASP A 7 -28.58 -12.43 -13.75
CA ASP A 7 -28.51 -11.14 -13.04
C ASP A 7 -28.15 -11.31 -11.57
N GLU A 8 -28.71 -12.32 -10.88
CA GLU A 8 -28.38 -12.64 -9.49
C GLU A 8 -26.92 -13.09 -9.33
N LYS A 9 -26.46 -13.98 -10.23
CA LYS A 9 -25.05 -14.40 -10.28
C LYS A 9 -24.11 -13.21 -10.53
N ARG A 10 -24.52 -12.28 -11.39
CA ARG A 10 -23.75 -11.06 -11.69
C ARG A 10 -23.70 -10.12 -10.47
N ARG A 11 -24.82 -9.90 -9.78
CA ARG A 11 -24.91 -9.09 -8.56
C ARG A 11 -23.99 -9.61 -7.46
N GLY A 12 -24.05 -10.91 -7.16
CA GLY A 12 -23.18 -11.52 -6.13
C GLY A 12 -21.69 -11.39 -6.47
N LYS A 13 -21.33 -11.46 -7.76
CA LYS A 13 -19.95 -11.21 -8.21
C LYS A 13 -19.53 -9.75 -8.00
N LEU A 14 -20.42 -8.79 -8.27
CA LEU A 14 -20.14 -7.36 -8.08
C LEU A 14 -19.96 -7.00 -6.60
N GLU A 15 -20.80 -7.54 -5.72
CA GLU A 15 -20.67 -7.36 -4.26
C GLU A 15 -19.35 -7.95 -3.75
N SER A 16 -18.99 -9.15 -4.20
CA SER A 16 -17.72 -9.79 -3.85
C SER A 16 -16.52 -8.93 -4.26
N ILE A 17 -16.54 -8.36 -5.48
CA ILE A 17 -15.50 -7.45 -5.97
C ILE A 17 -15.40 -6.18 -5.12
N ALA A 18 -16.54 -5.60 -4.72
CA ALA A 18 -16.58 -4.40 -3.88
C ALA A 18 -15.98 -4.65 -2.49
N VAL A 19 -16.29 -5.81 -1.89
CA VAL A 19 -15.72 -6.22 -0.59
C VAL A 19 -14.21 -6.40 -0.69
N VAL A 20 -13.73 -7.15 -1.69
CA VAL A 20 -12.29 -7.38 -1.90
C VAL A 20 -11.55 -6.05 -2.11
N ARG A 21 -12.09 -5.15 -2.92
CA ARG A 21 -11.50 -3.83 -3.15
C ARG A 21 -11.42 -2.99 -1.88
N THR A 22 -12.48 -3.01 -1.06
CA THR A 22 -12.50 -2.27 0.21
C THR A 22 -11.49 -2.84 1.19
N ALA A 23 -11.39 -4.17 1.28
CA ALA A 23 -10.38 -4.85 2.09
C ALA A 23 -8.96 -4.48 1.63
N LEU A 24 -8.67 -4.56 0.32
CA LEU A 24 -7.37 -4.16 -0.24
C LEU A 24 -7.01 -2.71 0.11
N ARG A 25 -7.96 -1.79 -0.03
CA ARG A 25 -7.79 -0.37 0.30
C ARG A 25 -7.39 -0.18 1.77
N LEU A 26 -8.16 -0.80 2.67
CA LEU A 26 -7.95 -0.66 4.11
C LEU A 26 -6.65 -1.32 4.55
N SER A 27 -6.33 -2.50 4.03
CA SER A 27 -5.08 -3.21 4.36
C SER A 27 -3.84 -2.43 3.92
N LEU A 28 -3.84 -1.89 2.69
CA LEU A 28 -2.72 -1.07 2.20
C LEU A 28 -2.57 0.22 3.01
N ALA A 29 -3.68 0.92 3.27
CA ALA A 29 -3.65 2.13 4.08
C ALA A 29 -3.16 1.85 5.51
N ALA A 30 -3.64 0.79 6.15
CA ALA A 30 -3.22 0.38 7.48
C ALA A 30 -1.73 0.00 7.52
N ALA A 31 -1.22 -0.68 6.48
CA ALA A 31 0.20 -1.01 6.38
C ALA A 31 1.09 0.24 6.36
N PHE A 32 0.77 1.23 5.51
CA PHE A 32 1.51 2.49 5.48
C PHE A 32 1.37 3.28 6.78
N LEU A 33 0.16 3.39 7.33
CA LEU A 33 -0.06 4.15 8.56
C LEU A 33 0.65 3.49 9.75
N SER A 34 0.70 2.15 9.78
CA SER A 34 1.46 1.40 10.78
C SER A 34 2.97 1.63 10.65
N ALA A 35 3.51 1.63 9.42
CA ALA A 35 4.92 1.94 9.18
C ALA A 35 5.28 3.38 9.60
N VAL A 36 4.40 4.34 9.34
CA VAL A 36 4.57 5.72 9.80
C VAL A 36 4.53 5.80 11.33
N ALA A 37 3.56 5.14 11.98
CA ALA A 37 3.44 5.06 13.43
C ALA A 37 4.68 4.43 14.08
N ASP A 38 5.31 3.46 13.42
CA ASP A 38 6.57 2.84 13.83
C ASP A 38 7.72 3.83 13.91
N ARG A 39 7.86 4.68 12.88
CA ARG A 39 8.89 5.72 12.84
C ARG A 39 8.70 6.79 13.90
N PHE A 40 7.44 7.11 14.23
CA PHE A 40 7.13 8.00 15.35
C PHE A 40 7.26 7.32 16.72
N GLY A 41 7.56 6.02 16.76
CA GLY A 41 7.74 5.27 18.00
C GLY A 41 6.43 4.98 18.73
N TRP A 42 5.28 5.07 18.07
CA TRP A 42 3.98 4.76 18.69
C TRP A 42 3.83 3.27 19.04
N TRP A 43 4.57 2.39 18.36
CA TRP A 43 4.64 0.96 18.69
C TRP A 43 5.61 0.65 19.84
N LYS A 44 6.54 1.56 20.16
CA LYS A 44 7.58 1.39 21.19
C LYS A 44 7.01 1.06 22.59
N PRO A 45 5.92 1.71 23.07
CA PRO A 45 5.29 1.33 24.35
C PRO A 45 4.69 -0.07 24.38
N PHE A 46 4.39 -0.66 23.21
CA PHE A 46 3.83 -2.01 23.10
C PHE A 46 4.92 -3.08 22.93
N GLY A 47 6.20 -2.70 22.97
CA GLY A 47 7.32 -3.62 22.69
C GLY A 47 7.30 -4.13 21.24
N GLN A 48 6.59 -3.43 20.36
CA GLN A 48 6.43 -3.77 18.95
C GLN A 48 7.13 -2.71 18.09
N GLY A 49 7.44 -3.11 16.86
CA GLY A 49 7.91 -2.21 15.82
C GLY A 49 9.27 -2.58 15.24
N SER A 50 9.44 -2.35 13.94
CA SER A 50 10.65 -2.71 13.20
C SER A 50 11.79 -1.72 13.42
N TRP A 51 11.49 -0.42 13.53
CA TRP A 51 12.48 0.64 13.73
C TRP A 51 12.28 1.36 15.08
N GLY A 52 11.04 1.66 15.44
CA GLY A 52 10.66 2.26 16.73
C GLY A 52 11.16 3.70 16.96
N SER A 53 11.89 4.29 16.01
CA SER A 53 12.28 5.70 16.00
C SER A 53 12.70 6.15 14.60
N MET A 54 12.59 7.44 14.33
CA MET A 54 13.04 8.06 13.08
C MET A 54 14.56 7.92 12.86
N GLY A 55 15.34 7.86 13.95
CA GLY A 55 16.79 7.63 13.89
C GLY A 55 17.13 6.23 13.39
N ALA A 56 16.52 5.19 13.97
CA ALA A 56 16.72 3.81 13.53
C ALA A 56 16.25 3.59 12.08
N PHE A 57 15.18 4.28 11.65
CA PHE A 57 14.77 4.27 10.25
C PHE A 57 15.77 4.99 9.33
N ALA A 58 16.40 6.07 9.79
CA ALA A 58 17.46 6.74 9.03
C ALA A 58 18.70 5.84 8.88
N ASP A 59 19.10 5.13 9.92
CA ASP A 59 20.20 4.16 9.85
C ASP A 59 19.87 3.03 8.85
N TYR A 60 18.62 2.57 8.85
CA TYR A 60 18.14 1.58 7.89
C TYR A 60 18.10 2.13 6.45
N ALA A 61 17.63 3.36 6.25
CA ALA A 61 17.65 4.04 4.96
C ALA A 61 19.08 4.26 4.44
N HIS A 62 20.05 4.47 5.33
CA HIS A 62 21.46 4.59 4.97
C HIS A 62 22.04 3.25 4.47
N GLN A 63 21.60 2.12 5.02
CA GLN A 63 21.97 0.81 4.49
C GLN A 63 21.41 0.59 3.07
N LEU A 64 20.17 1.04 2.84
CA LEU A 64 19.53 0.98 1.52
C LEU A 64 20.24 1.88 0.50
N VAL A 65 20.64 3.07 0.93
CA VAL A 65 21.15 4.14 0.06
C VAL A 65 22.49 4.64 0.62
N PRO A 66 23.57 3.83 0.52
CA PRO A 66 24.86 4.15 1.16
C PRO A 66 25.53 5.40 0.59
N PHE A 67 25.09 5.87 -0.58
CA PHE A 67 25.56 7.11 -1.19
C PHE A 67 24.89 8.37 -0.63
N ALA A 68 23.79 8.23 0.11
CA ALA A 68 23.09 9.36 0.72
C ALA A 68 23.50 9.53 2.18
N SER A 69 24.26 10.59 2.49
CA SER A 69 24.74 10.89 3.84
C SER A 69 24.32 12.28 4.33
N GLY A 70 24.29 12.46 5.66
CA GLY A 70 23.97 13.73 6.30
C GLY A 70 22.58 14.26 5.93
N TRP A 71 22.52 15.49 5.41
CA TRP A 71 21.27 16.17 5.06
C TRP A 71 20.45 15.42 4.00
N LEU A 72 21.12 14.75 3.03
CA LEU A 72 20.44 14.05 1.95
C LEU A 72 19.67 12.84 2.48
N LEU A 73 20.24 12.11 3.43
CA LEU A 73 19.58 11.00 4.12
C LEU A 73 18.33 11.49 4.87
N THR A 74 18.46 12.61 5.60
CA THR A 74 17.32 13.23 6.30
C THR A 74 16.21 13.59 5.33
N VAL A 75 16.53 14.20 4.18
CA VAL A 75 15.55 14.54 3.14
C VAL A 75 14.86 13.28 2.61
N ILE A 76 15.62 12.24 2.27
CA ILE A 76 15.06 10.97 1.77
C ILE A 76 14.09 10.36 2.79
N VAL A 77 14.49 10.30 4.06
CA VAL A 77 13.68 9.73 5.15
C VAL A 77 12.37 10.50 5.35
N TRP A 78 12.43 11.83 5.33
CA TRP A 78 11.24 12.67 5.45
C TRP A 78 10.34 12.60 4.20
N VAL A 79 10.93 12.60 3.00
CA VAL A 79 10.20 12.47 1.73
C VAL A 79 9.50 11.10 1.66
N ALA A 80 10.17 10.03 2.07
CA ALA A 80 9.57 8.69 2.13
C ALA A 80 8.38 8.68 3.10
N THR A 81 8.56 9.22 4.31
CA THR A 81 7.50 9.28 5.33
C THR A 81 6.31 10.14 4.88
N ALA A 82 6.57 11.28 4.25
CA ALA A 82 5.53 12.13 3.68
C ALA A 82 4.79 11.42 2.53
N THR A 83 5.53 10.75 1.63
CA THR A 83 4.95 10.00 0.51
C THR A 83 4.04 8.89 1.01
N GLU A 84 4.49 8.09 1.98
CA GLU A 84 3.68 7.03 2.58
C GLU A 84 2.45 7.57 3.30
N THR A 85 2.57 8.68 4.03
CA THR A 85 1.44 9.32 4.72
C THR A 85 0.41 9.83 3.70
N ILE A 86 0.86 10.49 2.64
CA ILE A 86 0.00 10.96 1.56
C ILE A 86 -0.70 9.78 0.87
N LEU A 87 0.03 8.70 0.54
CA LEU A 87 -0.55 7.50 -0.05
C LEU A 87 -1.57 6.83 0.87
N ALA A 88 -1.29 6.74 2.17
CA ALA A 88 -2.23 6.20 3.15
C ALA A 88 -3.53 7.00 3.19
N VAL A 89 -3.44 8.33 3.25
CA VAL A 89 -4.61 9.22 3.23
C VAL A 89 -5.35 9.14 1.90
N LEU A 90 -4.65 9.08 0.77
CA LEU A 90 -5.25 8.92 -0.55
C LEU A 90 -5.96 7.57 -0.70
N LEU A 91 -5.39 6.49 -0.17
CA LEU A 91 -6.04 5.18 -0.09
C LEU A 91 -7.30 5.25 0.77
N LEU A 92 -7.25 5.87 1.96
CA LEU A 92 -8.41 6.02 2.84
C LEU A 92 -9.52 6.89 2.26
N THR A 93 -9.17 7.96 1.54
CA THR A 93 -10.17 8.79 0.85
C THR A 93 -10.75 8.10 -0.38
N GLY A 94 -10.03 7.13 -0.95
CA GLY A 94 -10.44 6.43 -2.17
C GLY A 94 -10.39 7.33 -3.41
N TRP A 95 -9.61 8.41 -3.36
CA TRP A 95 -9.44 9.35 -4.46
C TRP A 95 -8.73 8.66 -5.63
N ARG A 96 -9.36 8.58 -6.82
CA ARG A 96 -8.81 7.95 -8.03
C ARG A 96 -8.02 6.64 -7.75
N PRO A 97 -8.72 5.53 -7.44
CA PRO A 97 -8.11 4.26 -7.01
C PRO A 97 -7.08 3.71 -7.99
N GLU A 98 -7.28 3.93 -9.28
CA GLU A 98 -6.37 3.54 -10.36
C GLU A 98 -5.00 4.20 -10.21
N LEU A 99 -4.97 5.53 -10.01
CA LEU A 99 -3.73 6.29 -9.87
C LEU A 99 -3.05 6.00 -8.53
N VAL A 100 -3.83 5.97 -7.45
CA VAL A 100 -3.28 5.74 -6.10
C VAL A 100 -2.74 4.33 -5.96
N GLY A 101 -3.44 3.33 -6.51
CA GLY A 101 -2.96 1.95 -6.54
C GLY A 101 -1.69 1.81 -7.39
N ALA A 102 -1.62 2.45 -8.55
CA ALA A 102 -0.43 2.43 -9.40
C ALA A 102 0.77 3.10 -8.72
N ALA A 103 0.58 4.28 -8.11
CA ALA A 103 1.61 4.97 -7.35
C ALA A 103 2.10 4.14 -6.16
N THR A 104 1.16 3.54 -5.42
CA THR A 104 1.47 2.64 -4.29
C THR A 104 2.29 1.43 -4.72
N CYS A 105 1.89 0.79 -5.83
CA CYS A 105 2.61 -0.34 -6.41
C CYS A 105 4.04 0.06 -6.80
N LEU A 106 4.20 1.20 -7.48
CA LEU A 106 5.51 1.70 -7.91
C LEU A 106 6.42 1.98 -6.70
N VAL A 107 5.90 2.64 -5.66
CA VAL A 107 6.67 2.91 -4.43
C VAL A 107 7.10 1.61 -3.75
N LEU A 108 6.21 0.63 -3.63
CA LEU A 108 6.53 -0.68 -3.02
C LEU A 108 7.55 -1.48 -3.84
N ILE A 109 7.47 -1.44 -5.17
CA ILE A 109 8.46 -2.09 -6.04
C ILE A 109 9.82 -1.42 -5.86
N VAL A 110 9.89 -0.09 -5.92
CA VAL A 110 11.16 0.64 -5.74
C VAL A 110 11.76 0.34 -4.36
N PHE A 111 10.94 0.35 -3.31
CA PHE A 111 11.38 0.01 -1.95
C PHE A 111 11.85 -1.46 -1.86
N GLY A 112 11.08 -2.41 -2.39
CA GLY A 112 11.43 -3.82 -2.40
C GLY A 112 12.69 -4.13 -3.21
N THR A 113 12.89 -3.45 -4.34
CA THR A 113 14.12 -3.55 -5.14
C THR A 113 15.31 -2.96 -4.39
N ALA A 114 15.16 -1.81 -3.73
CA ALA A 114 16.21 -1.25 -2.88
C ALA A 114 16.58 -2.21 -1.74
N MET A 115 15.60 -2.83 -1.08
CA MET A 115 15.85 -3.87 -0.07
C MET A 115 16.57 -5.08 -0.67
N ALA A 116 16.16 -5.54 -1.86
CA ALA A 116 16.78 -6.68 -2.53
C ALA A 116 18.26 -6.43 -2.85
N VAL A 117 18.60 -5.22 -3.31
CA VAL A 117 19.97 -4.85 -3.68
C VAL A 117 20.85 -4.67 -2.45
N SER A 118 20.33 -4.03 -1.39
CA SER A 118 21.16 -3.65 -0.25
C SER A 118 21.19 -4.69 0.88
N LEU A 119 20.11 -5.45 1.06
CA LEU A 119 19.93 -6.41 2.16
C LEU A 119 19.77 -7.86 1.66
N GLY A 120 19.81 -8.07 0.34
CA GLY A 120 19.57 -9.35 -0.30
C GLY A 120 18.08 -9.63 -0.56
N ALA A 121 17.81 -10.55 -1.49
CA ALA A 121 16.46 -10.86 -1.97
C ALA A 121 15.54 -11.48 -0.91
N GLU A 122 16.09 -12.03 0.18
CA GLU A 122 15.31 -12.61 1.27
C GLU A 122 14.53 -11.56 2.05
N SER A 123 15.14 -10.40 2.30
CA SER A 123 14.52 -9.30 3.07
C SER A 123 13.16 -8.87 2.49
N PRO A 124 13.03 -8.43 1.22
CA PRO A 124 11.74 -8.00 0.68
C PRO A 124 10.70 -9.13 0.56
N LEU A 125 11.14 -10.41 0.51
CA LEU A 125 10.24 -11.56 0.52
C LEU A 125 9.70 -11.84 1.92
N SER A 126 10.54 -11.78 2.96
CA SER A 126 10.14 -11.93 4.37
C SER A 126 9.16 -10.83 4.80
N TYR A 127 9.36 -9.59 4.33
CA TYR A 127 8.42 -8.50 4.56
C TYR A 127 7.21 -8.50 3.59
N SER A 128 7.10 -9.49 2.70
CA SER A 128 6.00 -9.62 1.73
C SER A 128 5.77 -8.36 0.88
N VAL A 129 6.83 -7.60 0.59
CA VAL A 129 6.74 -6.31 -0.11
C VAL A 129 6.17 -6.48 -1.51
N PHE A 130 6.59 -7.53 -2.23
CA PHE A 130 6.07 -7.84 -3.57
C PHE A 130 4.61 -8.29 -3.55
N SER A 131 4.17 -8.96 -2.48
CA SER A 131 2.76 -9.31 -2.28
C SER A 131 1.91 -8.05 -2.07
N ALA A 132 2.40 -7.10 -1.26
CA ALA A 132 1.75 -5.80 -1.08
C ALA A 132 1.72 -4.98 -2.39
N ALA A 133 2.80 -5.01 -3.19
CA ALA A 133 2.83 -4.36 -4.49
C ALA A 133 1.78 -4.95 -5.46
N SER A 134 1.65 -6.27 -5.49
CA SER A 134 0.63 -6.97 -6.28
C SER A 134 -0.80 -6.63 -5.82
N ALA A 135 -1.01 -6.52 -4.51
CA ALA A 135 -2.29 -6.07 -3.94
C ALA A 135 -2.62 -4.62 -4.35
N ALA A 136 -1.63 -3.73 -4.40
CA ALA A 136 -1.80 -2.36 -4.89
C ALA A 136 -2.10 -2.29 -6.39
N ALA A 137 -1.44 -3.13 -7.20
CA ALA A 137 -1.76 -3.28 -8.61
C ALA A 137 -3.18 -3.81 -8.83
N ALA A 138 -3.60 -4.81 -8.05
CA ALA A 138 -4.98 -5.32 -8.10
C ALA A 138 -6.00 -4.22 -7.71
N TYR A 139 -5.71 -3.43 -6.68
CA TYR A 139 -6.56 -2.30 -6.29
C TYR A 139 -6.67 -1.25 -7.42
N ALA A 140 -5.58 -0.99 -8.13
CA ALA A 140 -5.58 -0.10 -9.29
C ALA A 140 -6.49 -0.62 -10.42
N VAL A 141 -6.43 -1.92 -10.71
CA VAL A 141 -7.20 -2.53 -11.81
C VAL A 141 -8.69 -2.68 -11.47
N LEU A 142 -9.04 -2.87 -10.20
CA LEU A 142 -10.43 -3.03 -9.73
C LEU A 142 -11.24 -1.71 -9.70
N GLY A 143 -10.93 -0.77 -10.59
CA GLY A 143 -11.53 0.57 -10.70
C GLY A 143 -13.07 0.60 -10.74
N PRO A 144 -13.70 1.78 -10.58
CA PRO A 144 -15.16 1.95 -10.42
C PRO A 144 -15.99 1.30 -11.54
N SER A 145 -15.39 1.09 -12.71
CA SER A 145 -16.00 0.62 -13.95
C SER A 145 -16.72 -0.73 -13.86
N GLN A 146 -16.47 -1.55 -12.83
CA GLN A 146 -17.20 -2.80 -12.61
C GLN A 146 -18.51 -2.60 -11.84
N ILE A 147 -18.64 -1.54 -11.04
CA ILE A 147 -19.77 -1.29 -10.14
C ILE A 147 -20.68 -0.23 -10.75
N GLN A 148 -21.24 -0.50 -11.93
CA GLN A 148 -22.41 0.27 -12.36
C GLN A 148 -23.65 -0.49 -11.90
N PRO A 149 -24.43 0.04 -10.93
CA PRO A 149 -25.72 -0.54 -10.61
C PRO A 149 -26.57 -0.47 -11.90
N LEU A 150 -27.28 -1.56 -12.20
CA LEU A 150 -28.24 -1.61 -13.29
C LEU A 150 -29.17 -0.41 -13.13
N LYS A 151 -29.00 0.60 -13.98
CA LYS A 151 -29.98 1.69 -14.09
C LYS A 151 -31.24 1.00 -14.57
N GLY A 152 -32.20 0.82 -13.65
CA GLY A 152 -33.49 0.21 -13.97
C GLY A 152 -34.08 0.92 -15.17
N SER A 153 -34.17 0.21 -16.29
CA SER A 153 -34.96 0.63 -17.44
C SER A 153 -36.42 0.52 -17.02
N SER A 154 -37.01 1.66 -16.65
CA SER A 154 -38.45 1.87 -16.61
C SER A 154 -39.07 1.64 -17.99
#